data_AF-A0A1E4MJ51-F1
#
_entry.id   AF-A0A1E4MJ51-F1
#
_cell.length_a   1.000
_cell.length_b   1.000
_cell.length_c   1.000
_cell.angle_alpha   90.00
_cell.angle_beta   90.00
_cell.angle_gamma   90.00
#
_symmetry.space_group_name_H-M   'P 1'
#
loop_
_entity.id
_entity.type
_entity.pdbx_description
1 polymer ?
#
loop_
_entity_poly.entity_id
_entity_poly.type
_entity_poly.pdbx_seq_one_letter_code
_entity_poly.pdbx_strand_id
1 'polypeptide(L)'
;MEIRAAEISKVIKDQIASFGTEAQVSEVGSVLSVGDGIARIHGLDKVQAGEMVEFTNGVKGMALNLEADNVGVVIFGSDAEIKEGDTVKRTGTIVDVPVGKGLLGRVVDALGNPIDGKGPIEAASRQRVEVKAPGIIPRKSVHEPVQTGLKAIDALVPVGRGQRELIIGDRQTGKTAVAIDTFINQKAVNAGTDEGKKLYCIYVAVGQKRSTVAQIVRQLEENGAMEYSIVIAATASEPAPLQYLAPYTGATMGEFFRDNGMHAVIVYDDLSKQAVAYRQMSLLLRRPPGREAYPGDVFYLHSRLLERAAKMNDENGAGSLTALPIIETQAGDVSAYIPTNVISITDGQIFLETDLFNAGIRPSINVGLSVSRVGSSA
;
A
#
# COMPACT_ATOMS: atom_id res chain seq x y z
N MET A 1 -12.58 -17.07 26.33
CA MET A 1 -13.06 -15.86 27.01
C MET A 1 -14.57 -15.91 26.97
N GLU A 2 -15.21 -15.93 28.14
CA GLU A 2 -16.64 -16.17 28.33
C GLU A 2 -17.47 -15.07 27.66
N ILE A 3 -18.26 -15.48 26.67
CA ILE A 3 -19.38 -14.70 26.12
C ILE A 3 -20.37 -14.48 27.27
N ARG A 4 -20.75 -13.23 27.56
CA ARG A 4 -21.64 -12.96 28.71
C ARG A 4 -23.06 -13.41 28.35
N ALA A 5 -23.70 -14.17 29.24
CA ALA A 5 -25.05 -14.71 29.03
C ALA A 5 -26.14 -13.66 28.68
N ALA A 6 -25.90 -12.39 29.02
CA ALA A 6 -26.76 -11.27 28.65
C ALA A 6 -26.72 -10.93 27.14
N GLU A 7 -25.58 -11.12 26.47
CA GLU A 7 -25.37 -10.87 25.03
C GLU A 7 -26.17 -11.87 24.19
N ILE A 8 -26.07 -13.15 24.56
CA ILE A 8 -26.88 -14.24 24.00
C ILE A 8 -28.36 -13.94 24.23
N SER A 9 -28.73 -13.48 25.43
CA SER A 9 -30.14 -13.26 25.76
C SER A 9 -30.79 -12.17 24.92
N LYS A 10 -30.11 -11.05 24.63
CA LYS A 10 -30.69 -9.98 23.79
C LYS A 10 -30.82 -10.42 22.34
N VAL A 11 -29.77 -10.97 21.75
CA VAL A 11 -29.77 -11.44 20.35
C VAL A 11 -30.77 -12.58 20.15
N ILE A 12 -30.83 -13.55 21.07
CA ILE A 12 -31.82 -14.64 21.01
C ILE A 12 -33.24 -14.09 21.19
N LYS A 13 -33.46 -13.13 22.10
CA LYS A 13 -34.78 -12.54 22.33
C LYS A 13 -35.27 -11.76 21.12
N ASP A 14 -34.37 -11.03 20.45
CA ASP A 14 -34.65 -10.35 19.19
C ASP A 14 -34.93 -11.37 18.07
N GLN A 15 -34.12 -12.44 17.94
CA GLN A 15 -34.35 -13.54 16.98
C GLN A 15 -35.69 -14.26 17.19
N ILE A 16 -36.09 -14.51 18.45
CA ILE A 16 -37.39 -15.10 18.80
C ILE A 16 -38.51 -14.11 18.49
N ALA A 17 -38.34 -12.82 18.78
CA ALA A 17 -39.32 -11.79 18.51
C ALA A 17 -39.51 -11.54 17.00
N SER A 18 -38.46 -11.73 16.19
CA SER A 18 -38.50 -11.61 14.73
C SER A 18 -38.71 -12.96 14.02
N PHE A 19 -38.95 -14.06 14.75
CA PHE A 19 -39.15 -15.37 14.15
C PHE A 19 -40.50 -15.39 13.39
N GLY A 20 -40.43 -15.35 12.06
CA GLY A 20 -41.59 -15.29 11.16
C GLY A 20 -41.81 -13.94 10.46
N THR A 21 -41.05 -12.91 10.84
CA THR A 21 -40.99 -11.63 10.13
C THR A 21 -39.65 -11.57 9.40
N GLU A 22 -39.64 -11.69 8.06
CA GLU A 22 -38.47 -11.35 7.24
C GLU A 22 -38.22 -9.83 7.39
N ALA A 23 -37.53 -9.46 8.47
CA ALA A 23 -37.09 -8.09 8.67
C ALA A 23 -36.02 -7.78 7.62
N GLN A 24 -36.17 -6.65 6.93
CA GLN A 24 -35.22 -6.11 5.94
C GLN A 24 -33.90 -5.65 6.60
N VAL A 25 -33.25 -6.49 7.41
CA VAL A 25 -32.03 -6.17 8.19
C VAL A 25 -30.75 -6.36 7.35
N SER A 26 -30.85 -6.52 6.03
CA SER A 26 -29.70 -6.96 5.21
C SER A 26 -28.56 -5.95 5.05
N GLU A 27 -28.73 -4.70 5.52
CA GLU A 27 -27.80 -3.59 5.23
C GLU A 27 -27.24 -2.89 6.48
N VAL A 28 -27.79 -3.18 7.65
CA VAL A 28 -27.43 -2.51 8.91
C VAL A 28 -27.00 -3.56 9.92
N GLY A 29 -25.94 -3.26 10.66
CA GLY A 29 -25.44 -4.10 11.74
C GLY A 29 -25.32 -3.34 13.05
N SER A 30 -25.08 -4.07 14.13
CA SER A 30 -24.82 -3.53 15.46
C SER A 30 -23.46 -3.99 15.96
N VAL A 31 -22.65 -3.06 16.50
CA VAL A 31 -21.36 -3.40 17.11
C VAL A 31 -21.58 -4.31 18.31
N LEU A 32 -21.02 -5.51 18.26
CA LEU A 32 -20.97 -6.46 19.39
C LEU A 32 -19.81 -6.16 20.32
N SER A 33 -18.65 -5.84 19.75
CA SER A 33 -17.47 -5.47 20.51
C SER A 33 -16.55 -4.61 19.67
N VAL A 34 -15.74 -3.79 20.34
CA VAL A 34 -14.72 -2.96 19.72
C VAL A 34 -13.48 -2.92 20.62
N GLY A 35 -12.31 -2.98 20.01
CA GLY A 35 -11.04 -2.84 20.71
C GLY A 35 -9.85 -2.97 19.77
N ASP A 36 -8.79 -2.22 20.05
CA ASP A 36 -7.53 -2.21 19.31
C ASP A 36 -7.72 -1.98 17.79
N GLY A 37 -8.70 -1.14 17.41
CA GLY A 37 -9.01 -0.84 16.01
C GLY A 37 -9.77 -1.95 15.26
N ILE A 38 -10.36 -2.92 15.97
CA ILE A 38 -11.22 -3.96 15.39
C ILE A 38 -12.60 -3.90 16.02
N ALA A 39 -13.63 -3.96 15.18
CA ALA A 39 -15.02 -4.14 15.59
C ALA A 39 -15.56 -5.49 15.13
N ARG A 40 -16.34 -6.15 15.98
CA ARG A 40 -17.20 -7.28 15.60
C ARG A 40 -18.61 -6.77 15.46
N ILE A 41 -19.25 -7.08 14.34
CA ILE A 41 -20.56 -6.53 14.01
C ILE A 41 -21.53 -7.68 13.76
N HIS A 42 -22.68 -7.66 14.42
CA HIS A 42 -23.79 -8.56 14.12
C HIS A 42 -24.66 -7.99 13.00
N GLY A 43 -25.18 -8.84 12.12
CA GLY A 43 -25.94 -8.46 10.94
C GLY A 43 -25.03 -8.19 9.74
N LEU A 44 -25.35 -7.18 8.94
CA LEU A 44 -24.67 -6.91 7.65
C LEU A 44 -24.72 -8.12 6.68
N ASP A 45 -25.82 -8.86 6.65
CA ASP A 45 -25.92 -10.20 6.00
C ASP A 45 -25.45 -10.26 4.54
N LYS A 46 -25.57 -9.15 3.80
CA LYS A 46 -25.19 -9.07 2.39
C LYS A 46 -23.81 -8.43 2.15
N VAL A 47 -23.03 -8.16 3.20
CA VAL A 47 -21.71 -7.51 3.10
C VAL A 47 -20.72 -8.37 2.33
N GLN A 48 -19.91 -7.72 1.51
CA GLN A 48 -18.86 -8.35 0.74
C GLN A 48 -17.51 -8.26 1.47
N ALA A 49 -16.63 -9.23 1.24
CA ALA A 49 -15.26 -9.15 1.71
C ALA A 49 -14.56 -7.95 1.04
N GLY A 50 -13.90 -7.11 1.84
CA GLY A 50 -13.29 -5.87 1.38
C GLY A 50 -14.28 -4.71 1.18
N GLU A 51 -15.54 -4.86 1.59
CA GLU A 51 -16.52 -3.78 1.54
C GLU A 51 -16.26 -2.74 2.62
N MET A 52 -16.42 -1.46 2.24
CA MET A 52 -16.39 -0.35 3.16
C MET A 52 -17.66 -0.31 4.01
N VAL A 53 -17.50 -0.07 5.30
CA VAL A 53 -18.59 0.18 6.23
C VAL A 53 -18.39 1.52 6.92
N GLU A 54 -19.48 2.11 7.38
CA GLU A 54 -19.51 3.41 8.05
C GLU A 54 -20.19 3.29 9.42
N PHE A 55 -19.50 3.75 10.45
CA PHE A 55 -19.99 3.83 11.82
C PHE A 55 -20.83 5.11 12.01
N THR A 56 -21.64 5.17 13.07
CA THR A 56 -22.51 6.33 13.38
C THR A 56 -21.78 7.67 13.48
N ASN A 57 -20.51 7.65 13.88
CA ASN A 57 -19.65 8.84 13.98
C ASN A 57 -18.95 9.21 12.66
N GLY A 58 -19.26 8.53 11.55
CA GLY A 58 -18.64 8.76 10.24
C GLY A 58 -17.26 8.12 10.06
N VAL A 59 -16.73 7.44 11.08
CA VAL A 59 -15.52 6.63 10.93
C VAL A 59 -15.81 5.51 9.95
N LYS A 60 -14.85 5.23 9.08
CA LYS A 60 -14.95 4.16 8.09
C LYS A 60 -14.19 2.93 8.56
N GLY A 61 -14.63 1.76 8.10
CA GLY A 61 -13.93 0.50 8.28
C GLY A 61 -14.02 -0.37 7.03
N MET A 62 -13.32 -1.51 7.05
CA MET A 62 -13.37 -2.52 5.99
C MET A 62 -13.73 -3.88 6.59
N ALA A 63 -14.71 -4.54 5.98
CA ALA A 63 -15.07 -5.92 6.31
C ALA A 63 -13.98 -6.87 5.83
N LEU A 64 -13.35 -7.60 6.77
CA LEU A 64 -12.24 -8.52 6.48
C LEU A 64 -12.63 -9.98 6.70
N ASN A 65 -13.25 -10.29 7.84
CA ASN A 65 -13.72 -11.65 8.15
C ASN A 65 -15.25 -11.67 8.10
N LEU A 66 -15.82 -12.62 7.36
CA LEU A 66 -17.26 -12.88 7.35
C LEU A 66 -17.50 -14.21 8.07
N GLU A 67 -17.85 -14.16 9.35
CA GLU A 67 -18.18 -15.34 10.16
C GLU A 67 -19.68 -15.64 10.05
N ALA A 68 -20.13 -16.77 10.60
CA ALA A 68 -21.53 -17.18 10.46
C ALA A 68 -22.52 -16.28 11.24
N ASP A 69 -22.06 -15.69 12.34
CA ASP A 69 -22.87 -14.90 13.27
C ASP A 69 -22.39 -13.45 13.41
N ASN A 70 -21.22 -13.10 12.86
CA ASN A 70 -20.66 -11.77 12.95
C ASN A 70 -19.70 -11.45 11.79
N VAL A 71 -19.42 -10.16 11.62
CA VAL A 71 -18.47 -9.62 10.65
C VAL A 71 -17.34 -8.92 11.39
N GLY A 72 -16.11 -9.35 11.12
CA GLY A 72 -14.90 -8.71 11.61
C GLY A 72 -14.52 -7.53 10.72
N VAL A 73 -14.61 -6.32 11.27
CA VAL A 73 -14.29 -5.06 10.60
C VAL A 73 -13.05 -4.45 11.21
N VAL A 74 -12.13 -4.03 10.35
CA VAL A 74 -10.99 -3.20 10.76
C VAL A 74 -11.33 -1.72 10.58
N ILE A 75 -10.94 -0.90 11.56
CA ILE A 75 -11.33 0.51 11.65
C ILE A 75 -10.21 1.39 11.06
N PHE A 76 -10.56 2.31 10.16
CA PHE A 76 -9.62 3.22 9.47
C PHE A 76 -9.40 4.55 10.21
N GLY A 77 -9.76 4.62 11.48
CA GLY A 77 -9.68 5.84 12.29
C GLY A 77 -9.62 5.52 13.78
N SER A 78 -9.98 6.51 14.60
CA SER A 78 -10.09 6.32 16.05
C SER A 78 -11.27 5.42 16.38
N ASP A 79 -11.04 4.41 17.21
CA ASP A 79 -12.07 3.53 17.78
C ASP A 79 -12.61 4.03 19.12
N ALA A 80 -12.03 5.09 19.70
CA ALA A 80 -12.37 5.60 21.04
C ALA A 80 -13.83 6.06 21.20
N GLU A 81 -14.47 6.47 20.12
CA GLU A 81 -15.86 6.96 20.12
C GLU A 81 -16.87 5.87 19.72
N ILE A 82 -16.40 4.73 19.25
CA ILE A 82 -17.26 3.61 18.84
C ILE A 82 -17.61 2.80 20.08
N LYS A 83 -18.90 2.48 20.26
CA LYS A 83 -19.41 1.76 21.42
C LYS A 83 -20.17 0.51 21.01
N GLU A 84 -20.26 -0.44 21.94
CA GLU A 84 -21.15 -1.58 21.81
C GLU A 84 -22.61 -1.11 21.61
N GLY A 85 -23.30 -1.76 20.69
CA GLY A 85 -24.66 -1.41 20.29
C GLY A 85 -24.75 -0.32 19.22
N ASP A 86 -23.64 0.36 18.88
CA ASP A 86 -23.65 1.35 17.81
C ASP A 86 -24.05 0.73 16.47
N THR A 87 -24.73 1.52 15.66
CA THR A 87 -25.17 1.10 14.33
C THR A 87 -24.03 1.20 13.33
N VAL A 88 -23.89 0.19 12.48
CA VAL A 88 -22.94 0.21 11.37
C VAL A 88 -23.69 -0.01 10.07
N LYS A 89 -23.35 0.78 9.05
CA LYS A 89 -23.98 0.72 7.74
C LYS A 89 -22.99 0.28 6.68
N ARG A 90 -23.48 -0.49 5.74
CA ARG A 90 -22.74 -0.82 4.51
C ARG A 90 -22.74 0.37 3.57
N THR A 91 -21.62 0.59 2.89
CA THR A 91 -21.54 1.59 1.83
C THR A 91 -21.93 1.03 0.46
N GLY A 92 -21.99 -0.30 0.30
CA GLY A 92 -22.21 -0.96 -0.99
C GLY A 92 -21.00 -0.92 -1.93
N THR A 93 -19.87 -0.38 -1.47
CA THR A 93 -18.65 -0.21 -2.26
C THR A 93 -17.49 -0.96 -1.63
N ILE A 94 -16.84 -1.82 -2.43
CA ILE A 94 -15.49 -2.32 -2.12
C ILE A 94 -14.55 -1.13 -2.01
N VAL A 95 -13.57 -1.21 -1.10
CA VAL A 95 -12.59 -0.14 -0.87
C VAL A 95 -12.04 0.39 -2.19
N ASP A 96 -12.30 1.66 -2.46
CA ASP A 96 -11.88 2.39 -3.64
C ASP A 96 -11.24 3.73 -3.26
N VAL A 97 -10.41 4.26 -4.16
CA VAL A 97 -9.65 5.49 -3.97
C VAL A 97 -9.73 6.38 -5.20
N PRO A 98 -9.64 7.71 -5.04
CA PRO A 98 -9.49 8.61 -6.18
C PRO A 98 -8.21 8.27 -6.96
N VAL A 99 -8.29 8.34 -8.29
CA VAL A 99 -7.19 8.22 -9.24
C VAL A 99 -7.32 9.26 -10.34
N GLY A 100 -6.20 9.76 -10.84
CA GLY A 100 -6.17 10.75 -11.91
C GLY A 100 -5.00 11.72 -11.80
N LYS A 101 -4.78 12.52 -12.85
CA LYS A 101 -3.72 13.55 -12.86
C LYS A 101 -3.94 14.67 -11.85
N GLY A 102 -5.17 14.87 -11.34
CA GLY A 102 -5.45 15.83 -10.27
C GLY A 102 -4.77 15.52 -8.93
N LEU A 103 -4.23 14.31 -8.76
CA LEU A 103 -3.43 13.92 -7.59
C LEU A 103 -1.97 14.37 -7.66
N LEU A 104 -1.47 14.75 -8.85
CA LEU A 104 -0.10 15.23 -9.00
C LEU A 104 0.09 16.50 -8.15
N GLY A 105 1.19 16.56 -7.40
CA GLY A 105 1.46 17.66 -6.48
C GLY A 105 0.78 17.55 -5.12
N ARG A 106 0.03 16.47 -4.87
CA ARG A 106 -0.78 16.28 -3.66
C ARG A 106 -0.17 15.30 -2.67
N VAL A 107 -0.49 15.53 -1.40
CA VAL A 107 -0.27 14.56 -0.31
C VAL A 107 -1.62 14.06 0.17
N VAL A 108 -1.81 12.74 0.16
CA VAL A 108 -3.08 12.08 0.51
C VAL A 108 -2.88 11.01 1.57
N ASP A 109 -3.94 10.70 2.33
CA ASP A 109 -3.97 9.56 3.24
C ASP A 109 -4.16 8.21 2.49
N ALA A 110 -4.20 7.10 3.23
CA ALA A 110 -4.39 5.78 2.62
C ALA A 110 -5.78 5.56 1.99
N LEU A 111 -6.78 6.42 2.25
CA LEU A 111 -8.09 6.41 1.61
C LEU A 111 -8.18 7.41 0.43
N GLY A 112 -7.09 8.12 0.15
CA GLY A 112 -6.98 9.13 -0.90
C GLY A 112 -7.58 10.48 -0.55
N ASN A 113 -7.85 10.77 0.72
CA ASN A 113 -8.27 12.11 1.15
C ASN A 113 -7.05 13.05 1.20
N PRO A 114 -7.17 14.31 0.77
CA PRO A 114 -6.08 15.26 0.82
C PRO A 114 -5.73 15.65 2.27
N ILE A 115 -4.44 15.59 2.61
CA ILE A 115 -3.92 15.96 3.95
C ILE A 115 -2.87 17.08 3.89
N ASP A 116 -2.66 17.66 2.70
CA ASP A 116 -1.72 18.76 2.43
C ASP A 116 -2.29 20.17 2.67
N GLY A 117 -3.59 20.29 2.95
CA GLY A 117 -4.24 21.58 3.11
C GLY A 117 -4.42 22.38 1.81
N LYS A 118 -4.15 21.79 0.64
CA LYS A 118 -4.29 22.43 -0.68
C LYS A 118 -5.72 22.39 -1.24
N GLY A 119 -6.73 22.11 -0.40
CA GLY A 119 -8.14 22.00 -0.79
C GLY A 119 -8.53 20.63 -1.34
N PRO A 120 -9.73 20.47 -1.93
CA PRO A 120 -10.18 19.20 -2.51
C PRO A 120 -9.36 18.79 -3.73
N ILE A 121 -9.49 17.53 -4.17
CA ILE A 121 -8.82 16.99 -5.35
C ILE A 121 -9.81 17.02 -6.51
N GLU A 122 -9.49 17.74 -7.58
CA GLU A 122 -10.34 17.84 -8.78
C GLU A 122 -10.05 16.69 -9.76
N ALA A 123 -11.07 16.30 -10.54
CA ALA A 123 -10.95 15.38 -11.68
C ALA A 123 -10.36 13.99 -11.37
N ALA A 124 -10.72 13.41 -10.22
CA ALA A 124 -10.38 12.03 -9.89
C ALA A 124 -11.56 11.09 -10.13
N SER A 125 -11.38 10.10 -11.02
CA SER A 125 -12.26 8.93 -11.04
C SER A 125 -11.94 8.04 -9.82
N ARG A 126 -12.82 7.14 -9.42
CA ARG A 126 -12.54 6.20 -8.33
C ARG A 126 -12.25 4.81 -8.88
N GLN A 127 -11.26 4.14 -8.32
CA GLN A 127 -10.92 2.76 -8.67
C GLN A 127 -10.72 1.92 -7.41
N ARG A 128 -11.11 0.65 -7.49
CA ARG A 128 -10.96 -0.30 -6.39
C ARG A 128 -9.50 -0.50 -6.06
N VAL A 129 -9.20 -0.55 -4.77
CA VAL A 129 -7.84 -0.69 -4.26
C VAL A 129 -7.30 -2.10 -4.47
N GLU A 130 -8.17 -3.11 -4.36
CA GLU A 130 -7.83 -4.50 -4.65
C GLU A 130 -8.37 -4.90 -6.03
N VAL A 131 -7.46 -4.98 -7.01
CA VAL A 131 -7.72 -5.50 -8.36
C VAL A 131 -6.72 -6.59 -8.70
N LYS A 132 -7.11 -7.47 -9.62
CA LYS A 132 -6.25 -8.54 -10.11
C LYS A 132 -5.11 -7.93 -10.94
N ALA A 133 -3.88 -8.35 -10.66
CA ALA A 133 -2.71 -8.00 -11.47
C ALA A 133 -2.90 -8.41 -12.95
N PRO A 134 -2.28 -7.68 -13.90
CA PRO A 134 -2.31 -8.06 -15.30
C PRO A 134 -1.71 -9.45 -15.48
N GLY A 135 -2.37 -10.31 -16.26
CA GLY A 135 -1.84 -11.64 -16.61
C GLY A 135 -0.60 -11.56 -17.50
N ILE A 136 -0.10 -12.71 -17.98
CA ILE A 136 1.10 -12.76 -18.81
C ILE A 136 0.86 -12.14 -20.21
N ILE A 137 -0.26 -12.49 -20.85
CA ILE A 137 -0.61 -12.06 -22.22
C ILE A 137 -0.60 -10.52 -22.41
N PRO A 138 -1.19 -9.69 -21.53
CA PRO A 138 -1.19 -8.24 -21.69
C PRO A 138 0.15 -7.56 -21.37
N ARG A 139 1.17 -8.30 -20.93
CA ARG A 139 2.50 -7.75 -20.61
C ARG A 139 3.43 -7.78 -21.81
N LYS A 140 4.47 -6.95 -21.76
CA LYS A 140 5.60 -6.93 -22.72
C LYS A 140 6.91 -6.96 -21.94
N SER A 141 7.96 -7.49 -22.55
CA SER A 141 9.30 -7.47 -21.97
C SER A 141 9.74 -6.02 -21.66
N VAL A 142 10.40 -5.87 -20.51
CA VAL A 142 11.02 -4.60 -20.11
C VAL A 142 12.19 -4.31 -21.06
N HIS A 143 12.17 -3.13 -21.68
CA HIS A 143 13.15 -2.73 -22.72
C HIS A 143 13.48 -1.23 -22.71
N GLU A 144 12.96 -0.48 -21.74
CA GLU A 144 13.15 0.97 -21.63
C GLU A 144 13.65 1.29 -20.22
N PRO A 145 14.62 2.20 -20.05
CA PRO A 145 15.20 2.45 -18.74
C PRO A 145 14.37 3.38 -17.87
N VAL A 146 14.44 3.13 -16.56
CA VAL A 146 14.22 4.13 -15.52
C VAL A 146 15.59 4.67 -15.11
N GLN A 147 15.91 5.86 -15.59
CA GLN A 147 17.18 6.52 -15.28
C GLN A 147 17.15 7.04 -13.85
N THR A 148 17.91 6.43 -12.93
CA THR A 148 17.93 6.85 -11.52
C THR A 148 18.80 8.09 -11.30
N GLY A 149 19.75 8.36 -12.19
CA GLY A 149 20.75 9.41 -12.04
C GLY A 149 21.91 9.01 -11.13
N LEU A 150 21.86 7.80 -10.57
CA LEU A 150 22.87 7.23 -9.70
C LEU A 150 23.74 6.29 -10.51
N LYS A 151 24.96 6.75 -10.85
CA LYS A 151 25.92 6.00 -11.68
C LYS A 151 26.10 4.54 -11.23
N ALA A 152 26.12 4.29 -9.92
CA ALA A 152 26.29 2.95 -9.39
C ALA A 152 25.08 2.03 -9.69
N ILE A 153 23.86 2.56 -9.72
CA ILE A 153 22.65 1.81 -10.07
C ILE A 153 22.55 1.70 -11.58
N ASP A 154 22.56 2.83 -12.29
CA ASP A 154 22.33 2.87 -13.74
C ASP A 154 23.38 2.06 -14.53
N ALA A 155 24.61 1.90 -14.01
CA ALA A 155 25.65 1.12 -14.67
C ALA A 155 25.74 -0.35 -14.23
N LEU A 156 25.46 -0.66 -12.95
CA LEU A 156 25.70 -2.00 -12.40
C LEU A 156 24.42 -2.80 -12.17
N VAL A 157 23.32 -2.12 -11.83
CA VAL A 157 22.04 -2.71 -11.45
C VAL A 157 20.91 -1.89 -12.11
N PRO A 158 20.87 -1.85 -13.47
CA PRO A 158 19.93 -0.99 -14.17
C PRO A 158 18.48 -1.41 -13.88
N VAL A 159 17.60 -0.40 -13.80
CA VAL A 159 16.17 -0.57 -13.54
C VAL A 159 15.40 -0.18 -14.79
N GLY A 160 14.54 -1.07 -15.27
CA GLY A 160 13.70 -0.82 -16.45
C GLY A 160 12.25 -0.45 -16.12
N ARG A 161 11.57 0.15 -17.09
CA ARG A 161 10.16 0.53 -17.03
C ARG A 161 9.26 -0.70 -16.93
N GLY A 162 8.58 -0.87 -15.79
CA GLY A 162 7.79 -2.05 -15.48
C GLY A 162 8.52 -3.11 -14.66
N GLN A 163 9.79 -2.89 -14.30
CA GLN A 163 10.56 -3.78 -13.42
C GLN A 163 10.18 -3.58 -11.95
N ARG A 164 10.42 -4.61 -11.13
CA ARG A 164 10.33 -4.53 -9.66
C ARG A 164 11.72 -4.70 -9.07
N GLU A 165 12.33 -3.61 -8.59
CA GLU A 165 13.70 -3.63 -8.06
C GLU A 165 13.70 -3.31 -6.56
N LEU A 166 14.05 -4.29 -5.73
CA LEU A 166 14.05 -4.15 -4.28
C LEU A 166 15.21 -3.27 -3.78
N ILE A 167 14.93 -2.23 -3.01
CA ILE A 167 15.95 -1.50 -2.24
C ILE A 167 15.98 -2.07 -0.82
N ILE A 168 17.01 -2.84 -0.50
CA ILE A 168 17.14 -3.55 0.78
C ILE A 168 18.38 -3.08 1.53
N GLY A 169 18.25 -2.94 2.85
CA GLY A 169 19.40 -2.69 3.71
C GLY A 169 19.00 -2.22 5.10
N ASP A 170 20.02 -2.03 5.93
CA ASP A 170 19.83 -1.65 7.32
C ASP A 170 19.33 -0.22 7.47
N ARG A 171 18.93 0.12 8.69
CA ARG A 171 18.53 1.47 9.03
C ARG A 171 19.65 2.47 8.68
N GLN A 172 19.27 3.64 8.14
CA GLN A 172 20.20 4.73 7.81
C GLN A 172 21.28 4.44 6.75
N THR A 173 21.10 3.45 5.88
CA THR A 173 22.03 3.18 4.77
C THR A 173 21.77 3.97 3.47
N GLY A 174 20.78 4.87 3.47
CA GLY A 174 20.46 5.71 2.30
C GLY A 174 19.36 5.18 1.37
N LYS A 175 18.57 4.19 1.80
CA LYS A 175 17.46 3.61 1.01
C LYS A 175 16.49 4.66 0.46
N THR A 176 15.97 5.53 1.32
CA THR A 176 15.06 6.61 0.92
C THR A 176 15.76 7.64 0.03
N ALA A 177 17.05 7.92 0.24
CA ALA A 177 17.80 8.86 -0.60
C ALA A 177 17.89 8.36 -2.05
N VAL A 178 18.17 7.06 -2.25
CA VAL A 178 18.16 6.43 -3.58
C VAL A 178 16.83 6.63 -4.29
N ALA A 179 15.71 6.44 -3.58
CA ALA A 179 14.38 6.62 -4.13
C ALA A 179 14.06 8.09 -4.48
N ILE A 180 14.39 9.02 -3.59
CA ILE A 180 14.12 10.45 -3.81
C ILE A 180 15.01 11.04 -4.91
N ASP A 181 16.28 10.64 -4.98
CA ASP A 181 17.18 11.04 -6.07
C ASP A 181 16.66 10.53 -7.43
N THR A 182 16.13 9.30 -7.45
CA THR A 182 15.46 8.75 -8.64
C THR A 182 14.30 9.62 -9.08
N PHE A 183 13.49 10.14 -8.15
CA PHE A 183 12.35 11.01 -8.47
C PHE A 183 12.85 12.35 -9.02
N ILE A 184 13.80 12.98 -8.34
CA ILE A 184 14.38 14.28 -8.74
C ILE A 184 14.98 14.21 -10.14
N ASN A 185 15.64 13.09 -10.50
CA ASN A 185 16.23 12.89 -11.81
C ASN A 185 15.21 12.90 -12.96
N GLN A 186 13.92 12.67 -12.68
CA GLN A 186 12.87 12.68 -13.71
C GLN A 186 12.43 14.09 -14.14
N LYS A 187 12.96 15.15 -13.52
CA LYS A 187 12.55 16.53 -13.82
C LYS A 187 12.69 16.89 -15.29
N ALA A 188 13.84 16.56 -15.89
CA ALA A 188 14.12 16.93 -17.28
C ALA A 188 13.17 16.25 -18.27
N VAL A 189 12.85 14.97 -18.07
CA VAL A 189 11.92 14.24 -18.93
C VAL A 189 10.48 14.70 -18.73
N ASN A 190 10.09 15.05 -17.51
CA ASN A 190 8.74 15.55 -17.21
C ASN A 190 8.50 16.99 -17.68
N ALA A 191 9.55 17.82 -17.80
CA ALA A 191 9.46 19.17 -18.38
C ALA A 191 9.22 19.15 -19.91
N GLY A 192 9.44 18.00 -20.57
CA GLY A 192 9.16 17.83 -21.99
C GLY A 192 7.68 17.72 -22.33
N THR A 193 7.34 17.82 -23.61
CA THR A 193 5.97 17.66 -24.12
C THR A 193 5.64 16.22 -24.52
N ASP A 194 6.65 15.36 -24.65
CA ASP A 194 6.50 13.95 -25.04
C ASP A 194 6.06 13.10 -23.86
N GLU A 195 4.76 12.78 -23.83
CA GLU A 195 4.13 12.01 -22.75
C GLU A 195 4.72 10.60 -22.60
N GLY A 196 5.18 9.98 -23.69
CA GLY A 196 5.81 8.65 -23.65
C GLY A 196 7.17 8.66 -22.93
N LYS A 197 7.81 9.82 -22.81
CA LYS A 197 9.09 9.93 -22.09
C LYS A 197 8.92 10.28 -20.62
N LYS A 198 7.80 10.89 -20.24
CA LYS A 198 7.53 11.26 -18.85
C LYS A 198 7.53 10.05 -17.93
N LEU A 199 7.91 10.29 -16.68
CA LEU A 199 7.87 9.27 -15.63
C LEU A 199 7.24 9.88 -14.39
N TYR A 200 5.98 9.53 -14.14
CA TYR A 200 5.24 9.97 -12.97
C TYR A 200 5.71 9.22 -11.73
N CYS A 201 5.72 9.89 -10.59
CA CYS A 201 6.36 9.39 -9.38
C CYS A 201 5.34 9.21 -8.26
N ILE A 202 5.35 8.07 -7.58
CA ILE A 202 4.42 7.79 -6.47
C ILE A 202 5.24 7.36 -5.26
N TYR A 203 5.24 8.15 -4.19
CA TYR A 203 5.91 7.81 -2.94
C TYR A 203 4.89 7.39 -1.89
N VAL A 204 4.97 6.14 -1.42
CA VAL A 204 4.12 5.60 -0.36
C VAL A 204 4.91 5.52 0.94
N ALA A 205 4.60 6.40 1.88
CA ALA A 205 5.16 6.37 3.23
C ALA A 205 4.29 5.48 4.14
N VAL A 206 4.84 4.35 4.59
CA VAL A 206 4.18 3.40 5.48
C VAL A 206 4.85 3.43 6.85
N GLY A 207 4.11 3.74 7.90
CA GLY A 207 4.61 3.78 9.28
C GLY A 207 5.79 4.73 9.50
N GLN A 208 5.96 5.73 8.62
CA GLN A 208 7.01 6.75 8.77
C GLN A 208 6.58 7.82 9.78
N LYS A 209 7.55 8.53 10.35
CA LYS A 209 7.25 9.70 11.19
C LYS A 209 6.72 10.81 10.30
N ARG A 210 5.69 11.53 10.78
CA ARG A 210 5.10 12.67 10.06
C ARG A 210 6.14 13.74 9.69
N SER A 211 7.11 14.00 10.56
CA SER A 211 8.21 14.94 10.29
C SER A 211 9.11 14.48 9.14
N THR A 212 9.39 13.18 9.02
CA THR A 212 10.17 12.60 7.92
C THR A 212 9.43 12.74 6.60
N VAL A 213 8.12 12.44 6.58
CA VAL A 213 7.28 12.63 5.38
C VAL A 213 7.28 14.10 4.95
N ALA A 214 7.11 15.04 5.89
CA ALA A 214 7.14 16.47 5.59
C ALA A 214 8.49 16.93 5.03
N GLN A 215 9.61 16.39 5.54
CA GLN A 215 10.95 16.67 5.00
C GLN A 215 11.09 16.18 3.55
N ILE A 216 10.58 14.98 3.25
CA ILE A 216 10.61 14.41 1.89
C ILE A 216 9.75 15.24 0.94
N VAL A 217 8.52 15.58 1.32
CA VAL A 217 7.64 16.44 0.51
C VAL A 217 8.33 17.77 0.22
N ARG A 218 8.93 18.40 1.24
CA ARG A 218 9.70 19.64 1.07
C ARG A 218 10.86 19.48 0.11
N GLN A 219 11.64 18.40 0.20
CA GLN A 219 12.75 18.13 -0.73
C GLN A 219 12.25 17.96 -2.16
N LEU A 220 11.13 17.26 -2.36
CA LEU A 220 10.51 17.11 -3.68
C LEU A 220 10.00 18.47 -4.22
N GLU A 221 9.42 19.32 -3.38
CA GLU A 221 8.98 20.67 -3.75
C GLU A 221 10.16 21.59 -4.11
N GLU A 222 11.21 21.63 -3.27
CA GLU A 222 12.41 22.45 -3.50
C GLU A 222 13.15 22.08 -4.80
N ASN A 223 13.08 20.80 -5.20
CA ASN A 223 13.68 20.33 -6.45
C ASN A 223 12.70 20.38 -7.65
N GLY A 224 11.44 20.78 -7.44
CA GLY A 224 10.40 20.79 -8.49
C GLY A 224 9.98 19.37 -8.94
N ALA A 225 10.22 18.36 -8.11
CA ALA A 225 9.81 16.98 -8.36
C ALA A 225 8.36 16.70 -7.93
N MET A 226 7.82 17.52 -7.03
CA MET A 226 6.45 17.36 -6.55
C MET A 226 5.40 17.54 -7.66
N GLU A 227 5.69 18.33 -8.71
CA GLU A 227 4.77 18.59 -9.84
C GLU A 227 4.33 17.34 -10.61
N TYR A 228 5.16 16.30 -10.63
CA TYR A 228 4.87 15.01 -11.26
C TYR A 228 4.83 13.87 -10.25
N SER A 229 4.74 14.19 -8.95
CA SER A 229 4.73 13.21 -7.87
C SER A 229 3.41 13.20 -7.11
N ILE A 230 3.05 12.03 -6.57
CA ILE A 230 1.98 11.84 -5.59
C ILE A 230 2.61 11.28 -4.32
N VAL A 231 2.25 11.81 -3.16
CA VAL A 231 2.70 11.26 -1.87
C VAL A 231 1.50 10.69 -1.12
N ILE A 232 1.55 9.39 -0.82
CA ILE A 232 0.58 8.72 0.03
C ILE A 232 1.24 8.55 1.40
N ALA A 233 0.60 9.07 2.45
CA ALA A 233 1.13 8.97 3.80
C ALA A 233 0.18 8.17 4.69
N ALA A 234 0.68 7.04 5.19
CA ALA A 234 0.12 6.34 6.34
C ALA A 234 1.15 6.35 7.47
N THR A 235 1.10 7.36 8.33
CA THR A 235 2.16 7.61 9.31
C THR A 235 2.10 6.65 10.51
N ALA A 236 3.17 6.58 11.30
CA ALA A 236 3.25 5.71 12.48
C ALA A 236 2.16 5.98 13.55
N SER A 237 1.57 7.18 13.56
CA SER A 237 0.47 7.54 14.46
C SER A 237 -0.90 7.08 13.98
N GLU A 238 -0.99 6.59 12.74
CA GLU A 238 -2.24 6.12 12.17
C GLU A 238 -2.49 4.63 12.46
N PRO A 239 -3.76 4.20 12.52
CA PRO A 239 -4.13 2.81 12.71
C PRO A 239 -3.46 1.85 11.73
N ALA A 240 -3.15 0.64 12.20
CA ALA A 240 -2.57 -0.43 11.38
C ALA A 240 -3.34 -0.70 10.06
N PRO A 241 -4.68 -0.63 10.01
CA PRO A 241 -5.42 -0.79 8.75
C PRO A 241 -5.06 0.22 7.65
N LEU A 242 -4.76 1.48 8.00
CA LEU A 242 -4.32 2.48 7.03
C LEU A 242 -2.90 2.19 6.54
N GLN A 243 -2.00 1.77 7.43
CA GLN A 243 -0.63 1.38 7.06
C GLN A 243 -0.61 0.13 6.16
N TYR A 244 -1.51 -0.83 6.40
CA TYR A 244 -1.73 -1.98 5.53
C TYR A 244 -2.25 -1.56 4.14
N LEU A 245 -3.18 -0.61 4.08
CA LEU A 245 -3.87 -0.21 2.85
C LEU A 245 -3.02 0.67 1.94
N ALA A 246 -2.18 1.55 2.51
CA ALA A 246 -1.46 2.59 1.78
C ALA A 246 -0.68 2.09 0.54
N PRO A 247 0.06 0.96 0.58
CA PRO A 247 0.72 0.43 -0.62
C PRO A 247 -0.25 0.05 -1.74
N TYR A 248 -1.42 -0.50 -1.41
CA TYR A 248 -2.43 -0.80 -2.43
C TYR A 248 -3.06 0.47 -3.00
N THR A 249 -3.28 1.49 -2.17
CA THR A 249 -3.73 2.81 -2.63
C THR A 249 -2.74 3.43 -3.60
N GLY A 250 -1.45 3.44 -3.24
CA GLY A 250 -0.39 3.91 -4.14
C GLY A 250 -0.30 3.10 -5.44
N ALA A 251 -0.40 1.77 -5.36
CA ALA A 251 -0.44 0.92 -6.56
C ALA A 251 -1.61 1.32 -7.47
N THR A 252 -2.81 1.50 -6.93
CA THR A 252 -4.01 1.90 -7.69
C THR A 252 -3.84 3.26 -8.36
N MET A 253 -3.23 4.23 -7.67
CA MET A 253 -2.90 5.54 -8.26
C MET A 253 -1.82 5.43 -9.35
N GLY A 254 -0.85 4.53 -9.19
CA GLY A 254 0.17 4.24 -10.20
C GLY A 254 -0.38 3.51 -11.43
N GLU A 255 -1.32 2.60 -11.23
CA GLU A 255 -2.00 1.86 -12.30
C GLU A 255 -2.78 2.77 -13.24
N PHE A 256 -3.36 3.85 -12.73
CA PHE A 256 -3.97 4.87 -13.60
C PHE A 256 -3.01 5.35 -14.68
N PHE A 257 -1.74 5.59 -14.36
CA PHE A 257 -0.76 6.00 -15.37
C PHE A 257 -0.44 4.86 -16.34
N ARG A 258 -0.16 3.66 -15.82
CA ARG A 258 0.11 2.44 -16.62
C ARG A 258 -1.01 2.15 -17.62
N ASP A 259 -2.26 2.19 -17.17
CA ASP A 259 -3.42 1.77 -17.96
C ASP A 259 -3.88 2.84 -18.96
N ASN A 260 -3.37 4.07 -18.83
CA ASN A 260 -3.60 5.16 -19.78
C ASN A 260 -2.36 5.41 -20.67
N GLY A 261 -1.52 4.40 -20.87
CA GLY A 261 -0.36 4.46 -21.76
C GLY A 261 0.79 5.35 -21.29
N MET A 262 0.78 5.76 -20.02
CA MET A 262 1.84 6.54 -19.39
C MET A 262 2.77 5.64 -18.57
N HIS A 263 3.88 6.22 -18.12
CA HIS A 263 4.86 5.52 -17.30
C HIS A 263 4.91 6.11 -15.90
N ALA A 264 4.94 5.24 -14.90
CA ALA A 264 5.10 5.62 -13.51
C ALA A 264 6.15 4.77 -12.79
N VAL A 265 6.78 5.34 -11.77
CA VAL A 265 7.60 4.65 -10.78
C VAL A 265 6.98 4.84 -9.40
N ILE A 266 6.82 3.75 -8.67
CA ILE A 266 6.27 3.73 -7.31
C ILE A 266 7.32 3.25 -6.31
N VAL A 267 7.45 3.97 -5.20
CA VAL A 267 8.31 3.62 -4.06
C VAL A 267 7.43 3.27 -2.87
N TYR A 268 7.73 2.16 -2.20
CA TYR A 268 7.06 1.76 -0.96
C TYR A 268 8.05 1.84 0.21
N ASP A 269 7.90 2.82 1.11
CA ASP A 269 8.83 3.12 2.22
C ASP A 269 8.12 2.97 3.59
N ASP A 270 8.05 1.77 4.19
CA ASP A 270 8.63 0.52 3.70
C ASP A 270 7.65 -0.67 3.85
N LEU A 271 7.90 -1.74 3.08
CA LEU A 271 7.04 -2.93 3.10
C LEU A 271 7.25 -3.80 4.36
N SER A 272 8.37 -3.62 5.08
CA SER A 272 8.57 -4.27 6.38
C SER A 272 7.50 -3.79 7.39
N LYS A 273 7.23 -2.48 7.42
CA LYS A 273 6.18 -1.88 8.25
C LYS A 273 4.78 -2.27 7.80
N GLN A 274 4.53 -2.41 6.49
CA GLN A 274 3.27 -2.96 5.99
C GLN A 274 3.03 -4.39 6.52
N ALA A 275 4.05 -5.25 6.47
CA ALA A 275 3.94 -6.61 6.99
C ALA A 275 3.66 -6.62 8.51
N VAL A 276 4.30 -5.73 9.28
CA VAL A 276 4.05 -5.58 10.72
C VAL A 276 2.60 -5.14 10.99
N ALA A 277 2.08 -4.17 10.22
CA ALA A 277 0.69 -3.74 10.32
C ALA A 277 -0.29 -4.89 10.00
N TYR A 278 -0.01 -5.67 8.94
CA TYR A 278 -0.83 -6.83 8.58
C TYR A 278 -0.78 -7.94 9.63
N ARG A 279 0.39 -8.16 10.24
CA ARG A 279 0.55 -9.07 11.38
C ARG A 279 -0.32 -8.65 12.57
N GLN A 280 -0.27 -7.37 12.95
CA GLN A 280 -1.10 -6.84 14.03
C GLN A 280 -2.58 -7.06 13.76
N MET A 281 -3.06 -6.68 12.57
CA MET A 281 -4.46 -6.89 12.17
C MET A 281 -4.86 -8.37 12.23
N SER A 282 -4.01 -9.26 11.71
CA SER A 282 -4.29 -10.70 11.68
C SER A 282 -4.39 -11.31 13.08
N LEU A 283 -3.49 -10.93 13.98
CA LEU A 283 -3.51 -11.40 15.37
C LEU A 283 -4.74 -10.91 16.13
N LEU A 284 -5.13 -9.65 15.95
CA LEU A 284 -6.33 -9.08 16.56
C LEU A 284 -7.62 -9.72 16.00
N LEU A 285 -7.63 -10.08 14.71
CA LEU A 285 -8.67 -10.90 14.09
C LEU A 285 -8.60 -12.38 14.48
N ARG A 286 -7.69 -12.76 15.38
CA ARG A 286 -7.46 -14.14 15.84
C ARG A 286 -7.17 -15.14 14.73
N ARG A 287 -6.57 -14.69 13.62
CA ARG A 287 -6.03 -15.59 12.61
C ARG A 287 -4.80 -16.31 13.18
N PRO A 288 -4.63 -17.61 12.89
CA PRO A 288 -3.49 -18.37 13.40
C PRO A 288 -2.18 -17.80 12.84
N PRO A 289 -1.19 -17.49 13.69
CA PRO A 289 0.11 -17.01 13.24
C PRO A 289 1.02 -18.14 12.76
N GLY A 290 1.96 -17.79 11.89
CA GLY A 290 3.05 -18.64 11.41
C GLY A 290 4.43 -18.17 11.89
N ARG A 291 5.43 -18.27 11.01
CA ARG A 291 6.83 -17.88 11.29
C ARG A 291 6.91 -16.40 11.68
N GLU A 292 7.68 -16.09 12.73
CA GLU A 292 7.84 -14.72 13.27
C GLU A 292 6.50 -14.02 13.59
N ALA A 293 5.48 -14.83 13.91
CA ALA A 293 4.10 -14.46 14.17
C ALA A 293 3.33 -13.82 12.99
N TYR A 294 3.90 -13.79 11.77
CA TYR A 294 3.19 -13.31 10.58
C TYR A 294 2.07 -14.29 10.17
N PRO A 295 0.97 -13.80 9.56
CA PRO A 295 -0.06 -14.68 9.03
C PRO A 295 0.47 -15.51 7.84
N GLY A 296 -0.13 -16.68 7.60
CA GLY A 296 0.34 -17.62 6.57
C GLY A 296 0.31 -17.07 5.13
N ASP A 297 -0.46 -16.01 4.88
CA ASP A 297 -0.62 -15.34 3.60
C ASP A 297 0.18 -14.03 3.47
N VAL A 298 1.17 -13.78 4.36
CA VAL A 298 2.03 -12.58 4.24
C VAL A 298 2.84 -12.54 2.94
N PHE A 299 3.17 -13.70 2.35
CA PHE A 299 3.74 -13.75 1.01
C PHE A 299 2.73 -13.27 -0.05
N TYR A 300 1.46 -13.68 0.09
CA TYR A 300 0.39 -13.28 -0.82
C TYR A 300 0.13 -11.77 -0.76
N LEU A 301 0.25 -11.16 0.43
CA LEU A 301 0.18 -9.71 0.63
C LEU A 301 1.12 -8.96 -0.34
N HIS A 302 2.41 -9.26 -0.31
CA HIS A 302 3.41 -8.56 -1.11
C HIS A 302 3.41 -9.00 -2.58
N SER A 303 3.17 -10.29 -2.87
CA SER A 303 3.15 -10.77 -4.26
C SER A 303 1.98 -10.17 -5.04
N ARG A 304 0.75 -10.15 -4.48
CA ARG A 304 -0.40 -9.52 -5.15
C ARG A 304 -0.26 -8.01 -5.30
N LEU A 305 0.54 -7.36 -4.44
CA LEU A 305 0.89 -5.94 -4.56
C LEU A 305 1.89 -5.72 -5.70
N LEU A 306 3.05 -6.37 -5.62
CA LEU A 306 4.17 -6.11 -6.53
C LEU A 306 3.91 -6.64 -7.95
N GLU A 307 3.13 -7.70 -8.12
CA GLU A 307 2.75 -8.20 -9.45
C GLU A 307 1.85 -7.24 -10.25
N ARG A 308 1.31 -6.20 -9.62
CA ARG A 308 0.61 -5.11 -10.32
C ARG A 308 1.57 -4.18 -11.06
N ALA A 309 2.84 -4.12 -10.66
CA ALA A 309 3.86 -3.38 -11.39
C ALA A 309 4.33 -4.21 -12.59
N ALA A 310 4.07 -3.69 -13.80
CA ALA A 310 4.41 -4.36 -15.07
C ALA A 310 4.51 -3.35 -16.22
N LYS A 311 5.15 -3.77 -17.32
CA LYS A 311 5.10 -3.13 -18.64
C LYS A 311 3.99 -3.76 -19.48
N MET A 312 3.06 -2.95 -19.96
CA MET A 312 1.98 -3.40 -20.83
C MET A 312 2.45 -3.52 -22.28
N ASN A 313 1.79 -4.40 -23.03
CA ASN A 313 2.00 -4.56 -24.47
C ASN A 313 1.37 -3.41 -25.27
N ASP A 314 1.65 -3.37 -26.57
CA ASP A 314 1.23 -2.27 -27.43
C ASP A 314 -0.30 -2.22 -27.62
N GLU A 315 -0.98 -3.37 -27.57
CA GLU A 315 -2.46 -3.46 -27.62
C GLU A 315 -3.13 -2.88 -26.36
N ASN A 316 -2.42 -2.92 -25.22
CA ASN A 316 -2.87 -2.38 -23.93
C ASN A 316 -2.23 -1.02 -23.63
N GLY A 317 -1.86 -0.26 -24.67
CA GLY A 317 -1.40 1.13 -24.56
C GLY A 317 0.07 1.32 -24.18
N ALA A 318 0.84 0.24 -24.01
CA ALA A 318 2.28 0.28 -23.73
C ALA A 318 2.71 1.06 -22.48
N GLY A 319 1.80 1.39 -21.55
CA GLY A 319 2.18 2.04 -20.29
C GLY A 319 2.95 1.10 -19.35
N SER A 320 3.54 1.66 -18.30
CA SER A 320 4.29 0.88 -17.30
C SER A 320 4.13 1.40 -15.89
N LEU A 321 4.14 0.49 -14.93
CA LEU A 321 4.36 0.79 -13.52
C LEU A 321 5.62 0.06 -13.04
N THR A 322 6.69 0.81 -12.76
CA THR A 322 7.92 0.31 -12.15
C THR A 322 7.81 0.37 -10.63
N ALA A 323 8.23 -0.66 -9.90
CA ALA A 323 8.19 -0.67 -8.44
C ALA A 323 9.59 -0.70 -7.81
N LEU A 324 9.79 0.16 -6.82
CA LEU A 324 10.98 0.24 -5.97
C LEU A 324 10.56 -0.01 -4.50
N PRO A 325 10.22 -1.25 -4.11
CA PRO A 325 9.91 -1.54 -2.72
C PRO A 325 11.15 -1.37 -1.84
N ILE A 326 10.96 -0.79 -0.67
CA ILE A 326 11.99 -0.69 0.37
C ILE A 326 11.73 -1.77 1.42
N ILE A 327 12.80 -2.47 1.82
CA ILE A 327 12.81 -3.37 2.98
C ILE A 327 13.93 -2.94 3.94
N GLU A 328 13.55 -2.75 5.20
CA GLU A 328 14.50 -2.60 6.29
C GLU A 328 14.89 -3.97 6.85
N THR A 329 16.19 -4.28 6.82
CA THR A 329 16.77 -5.44 7.49
C THR A 329 17.12 -5.11 8.94
N GLN A 330 17.27 -6.15 9.76
CA GLN A 330 17.72 -6.02 11.15
C GLN A 330 19.12 -6.59 11.24
N ALA A 331 20.11 -5.73 11.52
CA ALA A 331 21.53 -6.12 11.62
C ALA A 331 22.06 -6.89 10.39
N GLY A 332 21.64 -6.48 9.20
CA GLY A 332 22.05 -7.08 7.92
C GLY A 332 21.43 -8.45 7.63
N ASP A 333 20.52 -8.96 8.47
CA ASP A 333 19.95 -10.28 8.27
C ASP A 333 18.93 -10.28 7.12
N VAL A 334 19.36 -10.85 5.99
CA VAL A 334 18.56 -11.01 4.78
C VAL A 334 17.89 -12.36 4.68
N SER A 335 18.20 -13.27 5.60
CA SER A 335 17.56 -14.58 5.76
C SER A 335 16.28 -14.52 6.60
N ALA A 336 16.00 -13.35 7.18
CA ALA A 336 14.74 -13.06 7.85
C ALA A 336 13.55 -13.26 6.89
N TYR A 337 12.38 -13.55 7.46
CA TYR A 337 11.24 -14.04 6.68
C TYR A 337 10.74 -13.06 5.62
N ILE A 338 10.57 -11.78 5.99
CA ILE A 338 10.07 -10.75 5.06
C ILE A 338 11.08 -10.40 3.96
N PRO A 339 12.37 -10.12 4.26
CA PRO A 339 13.40 -9.95 3.23
C PRO A 339 13.43 -11.09 2.21
N THR A 340 13.47 -12.34 2.68
CA THR A 340 13.52 -13.51 1.79
C THR A 340 12.32 -13.57 0.85
N ASN A 341 11.10 -13.32 1.37
CA ASN A 341 9.89 -13.29 0.56
C ASN A 341 9.97 -12.22 -0.54
N VAL A 342 10.33 -10.99 -0.20
CA VAL A 342 10.34 -9.88 -1.17
C VAL A 342 11.47 -10.02 -2.19
N ILE A 343 12.64 -10.55 -1.80
CA ILE A 343 13.70 -10.92 -2.74
C ILE A 343 13.18 -11.91 -3.80
N SER A 344 12.40 -12.92 -3.38
CA SER A 344 11.84 -13.89 -4.33
C SER A 344 10.73 -13.35 -5.25
N ILE A 345 10.07 -12.26 -4.84
CA ILE A 345 8.97 -11.63 -5.61
C ILE A 345 9.51 -10.62 -6.63
N THR A 346 10.50 -9.84 -6.24
CA THR A 346 11.09 -8.79 -7.08
C THR A 346 11.97 -9.37 -8.18
N ASP A 347 12.26 -8.59 -9.22
CA ASP A 347 13.09 -8.98 -10.37
C ASP A 347 14.58 -8.73 -10.11
N GLY A 348 14.93 -8.18 -8.95
CA GLY A 348 16.28 -7.80 -8.60
C GLY A 348 16.31 -7.10 -7.25
N GLN A 349 17.52 -6.81 -6.80
CA GLN A 349 17.74 -6.11 -5.55
C GLN A 349 18.96 -5.19 -5.62
N ILE A 350 18.84 -4.03 -5.00
CA ILE A 350 19.89 -3.08 -4.68
C ILE A 350 20.13 -3.19 -3.18
N PHE A 351 21.28 -3.74 -2.81
CA PHE A 351 21.65 -4.03 -1.44
C PHE A 351 22.53 -2.91 -0.87
N LEU A 352 22.06 -2.22 0.16
CA LEU A 352 22.78 -1.13 0.83
C LEU A 352 23.38 -1.59 2.17
N GLU A 353 24.69 -1.54 2.29
CA GLU A 353 25.43 -1.96 3.47
C GLU A 353 25.84 -0.80 4.38
N THR A 354 25.79 -1.04 5.68
CA THR A 354 26.24 -0.11 6.72
C THR A 354 27.75 0.07 6.69
N ASP A 355 28.52 -1.00 6.46
CA ASP A 355 29.98 -0.94 6.45
C ASP A 355 30.52 -0.10 5.29
N LEU A 356 29.95 -0.28 4.09
CA LEU A 356 30.26 0.55 2.92
C LEU A 356 29.89 2.03 3.17
N PHE A 357 28.75 2.28 3.79
CA PHE A 357 28.30 3.64 4.13
C PHE A 357 29.28 4.33 5.10
N ASN A 358 29.74 3.60 6.12
CA ASN A 358 30.69 4.07 7.13
C ASN A 358 32.09 4.25 6.55
N ALA A 359 32.47 3.44 5.54
CA ALA A 359 33.70 3.60 4.79
C ALA A 359 33.69 4.79 3.79
N GLY A 360 32.58 5.53 3.71
CA GLY A 360 32.44 6.71 2.86
C GLY A 360 31.93 6.42 1.45
N ILE A 361 31.57 5.17 1.13
CA ILE A 361 31.00 4.80 -0.17
C ILE A 361 29.50 5.13 -0.16
N ARG A 362 29.09 6.10 -0.97
CA ARG A 362 27.69 6.58 -1.07
C ARG A 362 27.30 6.77 -2.54
N PRO A 363 26.24 6.12 -3.04
CA PRO A 363 25.37 5.16 -2.34
C PRO A 363 26.11 3.88 -1.94
N SER A 364 25.76 3.30 -0.80
CA SER A 364 26.50 2.19 -0.15
C SER A 364 26.14 0.81 -0.73
N ILE A 365 26.14 0.72 -2.06
CA ILE A 365 25.69 -0.47 -2.79
C ILE A 365 26.74 -1.58 -2.72
N ASN A 366 26.34 -2.77 -2.24
CA ASN A 366 27.14 -3.98 -2.39
C ASN A 366 26.95 -4.54 -3.81
N VAL A 367 27.97 -4.39 -4.64
CA VAL A 367 27.96 -4.81 -6.06
C VAL A 367 27.84 -6.33 -6.23
N GLY A 368 28.31 -7.13 -5.27
CA GLY A 368 28.24 -8.59 -5.34
C GLY A 368 26.86 -9.16 -4.98
N LEU A 369 26.15 -8.51 -4.05
CA LEU A 369 24.82 -8.94 -3.62
C LEU A 369 23.68 -8.28 -4.40
N SER A 370 23.95 -7.14 -5.03
CA SER A 370 22.95 -6.43 -5.84
C SER A 370 22.87 -7.04 -7.24
N VAL A 371 21.66 -7.29 -7.74
CA VAL A 371 21.41 -8.01 -8.99
C VAL A 371 20.17 -7.44 -9.67
N SER A 372 20.24 -7.16 -10.97
CA SER A 372 19.06 -6.89 -11.82
C SER A 372 18.89 -8.06 -12.77
N ARG A 373 17.77 -8.82 -12.68
CA ARG A 373 17.55 -9.99 -13.56
C ARG A 373 17.10 -9.59 -14.97
N VAL A 374 16.58 -8.37 -15.14
CA VAL A 374 16.33 -7.80 -16.48
C VAL A 374 17.65 -7.49 -17.19
N GLY A 375 18.68 -7.08 -16.42
CA GLY A 375 20.02 -6.84 -16.92
C GLY A 375 20.08 -5.73 -17.97
N SER A 376 20.92 -5.90 -18.99
CA SER A 376 21.16 -4.90 -20.05
C SER A 376 19.96 -4.62 -20.96
N SER A 377 18.84 -5.33 -20.79
CA SER A 377 17.59 -5.02 -21.49
C SER A 377 16.89 -3.82 -20.86
N ALA A 378 17.22 -3.48 -19.62
CA ALA A 378 16.70 -2.31 -18.90
C ALA A 378 17.25 -1.01 -19.47
#